data_AF-A0A9P6ETN2-F1
#
_entry.id   AF-A0A9P6ETN2-F1
#
_cell.length_a   1.000
_cell.length_b   1.000
_cell.length_c   1.000
_cell.angle_alpha   90.00
_cell.angle_beta   90.00
_cell.angle_gamma   90.00
#
_symmetry.space_group_name_H-M   'P 1'
#
loop_
_entity.id
_entity.type
_entity.pdbx_description
1 polymer ?
#
loop_
_entity_poly.entity_id
_entity_poly.type
_entity_poly.pdbx_seq_one_letter_code
_entity_poly.pdbx_strand_id
1 'polypeptide(L)'
;MAAVLRALTVGTIGLASKLFLNSGLCSVRVNGLETLKSALDDHSRRSAGQGVVTVCNHISTLDDPLTWGILPARYYLHAHTTRWALGASDIIFTNPIFRTFFNLGHTLETFRGTGIYQASVNKAISQLNKGHWVHLFGEGKINQPHTYHKDVNGRALLPRFKWGVGRMLMETKVPPLVIPMWITGFDQLMPEGRPFPNKYIPRIGARLTVTFGHPIPADEIRRALIVERNDGDVDASAVAKDPERLEGWLGDEAKAKGLLLDISADKEIYTSLIRQKVTAIIQRDVEALGRRVSGDSLQREP
;
A
#
# COMPACT_ATOMS: atom_id res chain seq x y z
N MET A 1 19.91 19.32 8.14
CA MET A 1 20.28 18.98 6.75
C MET A 1 19.38 17.91 6.13
N ALA A 2 19.27 16.69 6.69
CA ALA A 2 18.51 15.60 6.06
C ALA A 2 17.01 15.89 5.84
N ALA A 3 16.33 16.59 6.75
CA ALA A 3 14.92 16.95 6.60
C ALA A 3 14.68 17.93 5.44
N VAL A 4 15.59 18.90 5.26
CA VAL A 4 15.53 19.87 4.15
C VAL A 4 15.76 19.17 2.81
N LEU A 5 16.76 18.29 2.72
CA LEU A 5 17.01 17.52 1.50
C LEU A 5 15.81 16.63 1.13
N ARG A 6 15.16 16.00 2.12
CA ARG A 6 13.91 15.25 1.89
C ARG A 6 12.80 16.13 1.34
N ALA A 7 12.55 17.28 1.97
CA ALA A 7 11.54 18.22 1.51
C ALA A 7 11.82 18.72 0.09
N LEU A 8 13.08 18.99 -0.25
CA LEU A 8 13.49 19.38 -1.60
C LEU A 8 13.29 18.26 -2.61
N THR A 9 13.71 17.02 -2.30
CA THR A 9 13.52 15.87 -3.18
C THR A 9 12.04 15.58 -3.42
N VAL A 10 11.24 15.47 -2.36
CA VAL A 10 9.80 15.22 -2.45
C VAL A 10 9.07 16.38 -3.12
N GLY A 11 9.41 17.61 -2.79
CA GLY A 11 8.92 18.83 -3.44
C GLY A 11 9.16 18.84 -4.94
N THR A 12 10.40 18.57 -5.35
CA THR A 12 10.80 18.56 -6.77
C THR A 12 10.07 17.48 -7.54
N ILE A 13 10.04 16.24 -7.03
CA ILE A 13 9.36 15.12 -7.71
C ILE A 13 7.84 15.35 -7.73
N GLY A 14 7.25 15.80 -6.63
CA GLY A 14 5.82 16.12 -6.57
C GLY A 14 5.41 17.20 -7.57
N LEU A 15 6.18 18.29 -7.66
CA LEU A 15 5.95 19.36 -8.64
C LEU A 15 6.16 18.90 -10.08
N ALA A 16 7.23 18.13 -10.35
CA ALA A 16 7.48 17.59 -11.69
C ALA A 16 6.36 16.65 -12.14
N SER A 17 5.91 15.74 -11.28
CA SER A 17 4.77 14.86 -11.56
C SER A 17 3.48 15.65 -11.73
N LYS A 18 3.25 16.70 -10.93
CA LYS A 18 2.11 17.60 -11.10
C LYS A 18 2.14 18.30 -12.46
N LEU A 19 3.28 18.86 -12.86
CA LEU A 19 3.45 19.49 -14.17
C LEU A 19 3.20 18.48 -15.29
N PHE A 20 3.73 17.26 -15.19
CA PHE A 20 3.48 16.20 -16.18
C PHE A 20 1.99 15.89 -16.33
N LEU A 21 1.26 15.69 -15.22
CA LEU A 21 -0.18 15.42 -15.25
C LEU A 21 -1.01 16.59 -15.82
N ASN A 22 -0.50 17.82 -15.77
CA ASN A 22 -1.17 19.02 -16.30
C ASN A 22 -0.63 19.46 -17.69
N SER A 23 0.35 18.76 -18.25
CA SER A 23 0.99 19.13 -19.51
C SER A 23 0.17 18.82 -20.77
N GLY A 24 -0.91 18.02 -20.64
CA GLY A 24 -1.66 17.50 -21.78
C GLY A 24 -1.07 16.25 -22.43
N LEU A 25 0.10 15.77 -21.96
CA LEU A 25 0.71 14.52 -22.46
C LEU A 25 -0.09 13.27 -22.05
N CYS A 26 -0.89 13.36 -21.00
CA CYS A 26 -1.85 12.36 -20.58
C CYS A 26 -3.07 13.07 -19.97
N SER A 27 -4.17 12.34 -19.77
CA SER A 27 -5.32 12.83 -19.02
C SER A 27 -5.41 12.11 -17.68
N VAL A 28 -5.85 12.81 -16.63
CA VAL A 28 -6.04 12.22 -15.31
C VAL A 28 -7.43 12.53 -14.78
N ARG A 29 -8.14 11.48 -14.32
CA ARG A 29 -9.39 11.60 -13.57
C ARG A 29 -9.13 11.18 -12.13
N VAL A 30 -9.57 11.99 -11.17
CA VAL A 30 -9.39 11.71 -9.74
C VAL A 30 -10.75 11.62 -9.07
N ASN A 31 -11.01 10.52 -8.37
CA ASN A 31 -12.25 10.27 -7.64
C ASN A 31 -11.94 10.10 -6.16
N GLY A 32 -12.75 10.70 -5.28
CA GLY A 32 -12.64 10.49 -3.83
C GLY A 32 -11.41 11.14 -3.16
N LEU A 33 -10.71 12.05 -3.83
CA LEU A 33 -9.50 12.70 -3.29
C LEU A 33 -9.73 13.35 -1.91
N GLU A 34 -10.94 13.86 -1.68
CA GLU A 34 -11.32 14.47 -0.39
C GLU A 34 -11.22 13.50 0.78
N THR A 35 -11.39 12.19 0.58
CA THR A 35 -11.19 11.18 1.63
C THR A 35 -9.75 11.21 2.13
N LEU A 36 -8.77 11.23 1.22
CA LEU A 36 -7.36 11.31 1.59
C LEU A 36 -7.01 12.68 2.18
N LYS A 37 -7.46 13.77 1.56
CA LYS A 37 -7.20 15.13 2.06
C LYS A 37 -7.72 15.32 3.49
N SER A 38 -8.95 14.89 3.76
CA SER A 38 -9.54 14.96 5.10
C SER A 38 -8.73 14.17 6.12
N ALA A 39 -8.27 12.97 5.76
CA ALA A 39 -7.42 12.16 6.64
C ALA A 39 -6.05 12.81 6.91
N LEU A 40 -5.43 13.43 5.89
CA LEU A 40 -4.13 14.10 6.03
C LEU A 40 -4.22 15.41 6.83
N ASP A 41 -5.30 16.17 6.64
CA ASP A 41 -5.51 17.46 7.29
C ASP A 41 -6.04 17.30 8.74
N ASP A 42 -6.56 16.13 9.12
CA ASP A 42 -6.99 15.85 10.50
C ASP A 42 -5.82 15.79 11.49
N HIS A 43 -5.70 16.87 12.27
CA HIS A 43 -4.70 17.02 13.32
C HIS A 43 -5.01 16.19 14.57
N SER A 44 -6.28 15.91 14.87
CA SER A 44 -6.68 15.17 16.07
C SER A 44 -6.22 13.71 15.97
N ARG A 45 -6.53 13.06 14.85
CA ARG A 45 -6.03 11.74 14.45
C ARG A 45 -4.50 11.67 14.57
N ARG A 46 -3.81 12.61 13.93
CA ARG A 46 -2.34 12.63 13.90
C ARG A 46 -1.74 12.74 15.29
N SER A 47 -2.29 13.62 16.13
CA SER A 47 -1.79 13.87 17.49
C SER A 47 -2.06 12.69 18.42
N ALA A 48 -3.12 11.91 18.16
CA ALA A 48 -3.39 10.63 18.82
C ALA A 48 -2.49 9.47 18.33
N GLY A 49 -1.59 9.71 17.36
CA GLY A 49 -0.71 8.69 16.80
C GLY A 49 -1.41 7.70 15.86
N GLN A 50 -2.62 8.01 15.40
CA GLN A 50 -3.37 7.17 14.46
C GLN A 50 -2.85 7.39 13.03
N GLY A 51 -2.12 6.44 12.44
CA GLY A 51 -1.57 6.56 11.09
C GLY A 51 -2.63 6.54 9.97
N VAL A 52 -2.23 6.93 8.75
CA VAL A 52 -3.03 6.75 7.53
C VAL A 52 -2.35 5.70 6.66
N VAL A 53 -3.11 4.73 6.15
CA VAL A 53 -2.63 3.73 5.21
C VAL A 53 -3.45 3.83 3.94
N THR A 54 -2.81 4.04 2.80
CA THR A 54 -3.45 3.83 1.49
C THR A 54 -2.94 2.52 0.90
N VAL A 55 -3.83 1.64 0.44
CA VAL A 55 -3.44 0.36 -0.19
C VAL A 55 -3.99 0.29 -1.60
N CYS A 56 -3.14 -0.04 -2.57
CA CYS A 56 -3.42 0.08 -3.99
C CYS A 56 -2.95 -1.15 -4.79
N ASN A 57 -3.55 -1.36 -5.97
CA ASN A 57 -2.97 -2.21 -7.02
C ASN A 57 -1.70 -1.56 -7.60
N HIS A 58 -0.82 -2.37 -8.19
CA HIS A 58 0.47 -1.93 -8.73
C HIS A 58 0.67 -2.45 -10.15
N ILE A 59 0.67 -1.54 -11.12
CA ILE A 59 0.57 -1.82 -12.55
C ILE A 59 1.67 -1.17 -13.40
N SER A 60 2.46 -0.24 -12.83
CA SER A 60 3.57 0.42 -13.52
C SER A 60 4.65 0.96 -12.58
N THR A 61 5.86 1.20 -13.12
CA THR A 61 6.97 1.85 -12.41
C THR A 61 6.70 3.32 -12.08
N LEU A 62 5.76 3.96 -12.79
CA LEU A 62 5.35 5.34 -12.52
C LEU A 62 4.25 5.47 -11.47
N ASP A 63 3.69 4.37 -10.99
CA ASP A 63 2.55 4.40 -10.06
C ASP A 63 2.85 5.26 -8.83
N ASP A 64 3.98 5.04 -8.15
CA ASP A 64 4.30 5.87 -6.99
C ASP A 64 4.63 7.31 -7.40
N PRO A 65 5.70 7.64 -8.13
CA PRO A 65 6.09 9.04 -8.30
C PRO A 65 5.03 9.90 -8.99
N LEU A 66 4.27 9.37 -9.95
CA LEU A 66 3.35 10.16 -10.76
C LEU A 66 1.98 10.35 -10.08
N THR A 67 1.45 9.33 -9.40
CA THR A 67 0.09 9.37 -8.81
C THR A 67 -0.11 10.58 -7.90
N TRP A 68 0.92 10.98 -7.15
CA TRP A 68 0.79 12.06 -6.17
C TRP A 68 0.93 13.47 -6.74
N GLY A 69 1.16 13.59 -8.06
CA GLY A 69 0.99 14.85 -8.79
C GLY A 69 -0.44 15.41 -8.68
N ILE A 70 -1.42 14.57 -8.33
CA ILE A 70 -2.81 14.96 -8.08
C ILE A 70 -2.99 15.83 -6.82
N LEU A 71 -2.06 15.75 -5.85
CA LEU A 71 -2.19 16.46 -4.58
C LEU A 71 -2.00 17.99 -4.76
N PRO A 72 -2.60 18.82 -3.90
CA PRO A 72 -2.25 20.24 -3.82
C PRO A 72 -0.76 20.43 -3.51
N ALA A 73 -0.10 21.39 -4.16
CA ALA A 73 1.35 21.59 -4.05
C ALA A 73 1.85 21.81 -2.61
N ARG A 74 1.01 22.41 -1.75
CA ARG A 74 1.30 22.61 -0.32
C ARG A 74 1.65 21.32 0.42
N TYR A 75 1.11 20.16 -0.01
CA TYR A 75 1.36 18.88 0.65
C TYR A 75 2.79 18.38 0.42
N TYR A 76 3.49 18.82 -0.62
CA TYR A 76 4.86 18.37 -0.88
C TYR A 76 5.87 18.99 0.09
N LEU A 77 5.50 20.06 0.79
CA LEU A 77 6.37 20.80 1.70
C LEU A 77 6.38 20.23 3.12
N HIS A 78 5.46 19.32 3.43
CA HIS A 78 5.32 18.77 4.78
C HIS A 78 5.46 17.24 4.77
N ALA A 79 6.42 16.72 5.55
CA ALA A 79 6.71 15.29 5.59
C ALA A 79 5.51 14.43 6.05
N HIS A 80 4.60 15.00 6.85
CA HIS A 80 3.41 14.28 7.34
C HIS A 80 2.27 14.19 6.32
N THR A 81 2.27 15.02 5.27
CA THR A 81 1.30 14.98 4.15
C THR A 81 1.86 14.25 2.92
N THR A 82 3.04 13.65 3.06
CA THR A 82 3.69 12.85 2.01
C THR A 82 3.78 11.40 2.47
N ARG A 83 3.47 10.47 1.58
CA ARG A 83 3.52 9.05 1.91
C ARG A 83 4.95 8.56 2.12
N TRP A 84 5.10 7.67 3.10
CA TRP A 84 6.17 6.69 3.11
C TRP A 84 5.77 5.52 2.23
N ALA A 85 6.69 5.01 1.41
CA ALA A 85 6.47 3.83 0.57
C ALA A 85 7.49 2.74 0.91
N LEU A 86 7.25 1.51 0.49
CA LEU A 86 8.21 0.41 0.58
C LEU A 86 8.69 0.06 -0.83
N GLY A 87 10.00 -0.11 -1.01
CA GLY A 87 10.61 -0.36 -2.31
C GLY A 87 11.61 -1.50 -2.29
N ALA A 88 11.63 -2.31 -3.34
CA ALA A 88 12.45 -3.51 -3.41
C ALA A 88 13.94 -3.18 -3.66
N SER A 89 14.83 -3.72 -2.83
CA SER A 89 16.27 -3.43 -2.86
C SER A 89 16.89 -3.75 -4.21
N ASP A 90 16.50 -4.87 -4.80
CA ASP A 90 16.98 -5.41 -6.08
C ASP A 90 16.51 -4.61 -7.30
N ILE A 91 15.53 -3.71 -7.14
CA ILE A 91 14.92 -2.96 -8.25
C ILE A 91 15.31 -1.49 -8.22
N ILE A 92 15.15 -0.80 -7.08
CA ILE A 92 15.30 0.65 -7.01
C ILE A 92 16.48 1.11 -6.14
N PHE A 93 17.05 0.23 -5.30
CA PHE A 93 18.21 0.54 -4.44
C PHE A 93 19.53 -0.07 -4.97
N THR A 94 19.66 -0.14 -6.30
CA THR A 94 20.72 -0.88 -7.00
C THR A 94 22.10 -0.23 -6.96
N ASN A 95 22.19 1.06 -6.61
CA ASN A 95 23.44 1.78 -6.44
C ASN A 95 23.31 2.90 -5.37
N PRO A 96 24.42 3.46 -4.86
CA PRO A 96 24.39 4.47 -3.79
C PRO A 96 23.62 5.76 -4.14
N ILE A 97 23.63 6.17 -5.42
CA ILE A 97 22.92 7.38 -5.89
C ILE A 97 21.41 7.14 -5.82
N PHE A 98 20.93 6.05 -6.41
CA PHE A 98 19.51 5.69 -6.36
C PHE A 98 19.07 5.42 -4.93
N ARG A 99 19.89 4.74 -4.12
CA ARG A 99 19.60 4.53 -2.70
C ARG A 99 19.41 5.84 -1.95
N THR A 100 20.28 6.83 -2.17
CA THR A 100 20.15 8.15 -1.57
C THR A 100 18.87 8.85 -2.05
N PHE A 101 18.60 8.83 -3.35
CA PHE A 101 17.42 9.43 -3.95
C PHE A 101 16.11 8.85 -3.38
N PHE A 102 15.93 7.53 -3.37
CA PHE A 102 14.72 6.88 -2.86
C PHE A 102 14.57 7.03 -1.35
N ASN A 103 15.67 7.01 -0.58
CA ASN A 103 15.64 7.31 0.85
C ASN A 103 15.22 8.77 1.14
N LEU A 104 15.58 9.71 0.28
CA LEU A 104 15.13 11.10 0.38
C LEU A 104 13.67 11.26 -0.05
N GLY A 105 13.18 10.41 -0.96
CA GLY A 105 11.78 10.33 -1.39
C GLY A 105 10.82 9.59 -0.43
N HIS A 106 11.23 9.32 0.82
CA HIS A 106 10.47 8.54 1.80
C HIS A 106 10.19 7.08 1.39
N THR A 107 11.04 6.48 0.57
CA THR A 107 10.96 5.04 0.26
C THR A 107 11.84 4.24 1.22
N LEU A 108 11.24 3.24 1.86
CA LEU A 108 11.87 2.32 2.80
C LEU A 108 12.32 1.07 2.04
N GLU A 109 13.61 0.76 2.14
CA GLU A 109 14.22 -0.36 1.44
C GLU A 109 13.78 -1.72 2.02
N THR A 110 13.26 -2.58 1.15
CA THR A 110 12.77 -3.92 1.48
C THR A 110 13.55 -4.98 0.73
N PHE A 111 13.82 -6.09 1.42
CA PHE A 111 14.46 -7.26 0.85
C PHE A 111 13.39 -8.32 0.58
N ARG A 112 13.31 -8.78 -0.67
CA ARG A 112 12.37 -9.84 -1.04
C ARG A 112 12.92 -11.19 -0.58
N GLY A 113 12.02 -12.08 -0.14
CA GLY A 113 12.39 -13.42 0.32
C GLY A 113 12.89 -13.51 1.76
N THR A 114 13.14 -12.39 2.45
CA THR A 114 13.62 -12.36 3.85
C THR A 114 12.48 -12.34 4.88
N GLY A 115 11.22 -12.47 4.44
CA GLY A 115 10.05 -12.47 5.30
C GLY A 115 9.50 -11.08 5.62
N ILE A 116 8.57 -11.02 6.57
CA ILE A 116 7.85 -9.80 6.97
C ILE A 116 8.53 -9.05 8.12
N TYR A 117 9.48 -9.69 8.82
CA TYR A 117 10.21 -9.16 9.97
C TYR A 117 11.50 -8.48 9.52
N GLN A 118 11.36 -7.34 8.84
CA GLN A 118 12.48 -6.55 8.35
C GLN A 118 12.40 -5.10 8.82
N ALA A 119 13.56 -4.42 8.82
CA ALA A 119 13.71 -3.06 9.35
C ALA A 119 12.78 -2.04 8.68
N SER A 120 12.50 -2.19 7.38
CA SER A 120 11.57 -1.30 6.66
C SER A 120 10.13 -1.44 7.13
N VAL A 121 9.66 -2.66 7.40
CA VAL A 121 8.30 -2.89 7.92
C VAL A 121 8.19 -2.34 9.35
N ASN A 122 9.21 -2.58 10.19
CA ASN A 122 9.28 -1.98 11.53
C ASN A 122 9.25 -0.45 11.47
N LYS A 123 9.97 0.14 10.51
CA LYS A 123 9.99 1.58 10.29
C LYS A 123 8.63 2.09 9.83
N ALA A 124 7.94 1.39 8.93
CA ALA A 124 6.59 1.74 8.48
C ALA A 124 5.59 1.76 9.65
N ILE A 125 5.59 0.74 10.50
CA ILE A 125 4.79 0.69 11.74
C ILE A 125 5.13 1.89 12.64
N SER A 126 6.42 2.20 12.80
CA SER A 126 6.86 3.37 13.58
C SER A 126 6.34 4.69 12.99
N GLN A 127 6.27 4.84 11.66
CA GLN A 127 5.69 6.04 11.04
C GLN A 127 4.18 6.12 11.25
N LEU A 128 3.48 4.98 11.13
CA LEU A 128 2.05 4.92 11.42
C LEU A 128 1.74 5.32 12.87
N ASN A 129 2.52 4.82 13.82
CA ASN A 129 2.40 5.19 15.24
C ASN A 129 2.75 6.66 15.55
N LYS A 130 3.34 7.40 14.59
CA LYS A 130 3.54 8.86 14.66
C LYS A 130 2.43 9.64 13.96
N GLY A 131 1.36 8.96 13.55
CA GLY A 131 0.27 9.56 12.79
C GLY A 131 0.64 9.92 11.35
N HIS A 132 1.74 9.39 10.81
CA HIS A 132 2.14 9.64 9.42
C HIS A 132 1.41 8.73 8.44
N TRP A 133 1.60 9.02 7.17
CA TRP A 133 0.97 8.32 6.06
C TRP A 133 1.92 7.29 5.43
N VAL A 134 1.47 6.05 5.28
CA VAL A 134 2.14 4.98 4.52
C VAL A 134 1.28 4.58 3.31
N HIS A 135 1.91 4.47 2.14
CA HIS A 135 1.29 3.92 0.94
C HIS A 135 1.86 2.55 0.61
N LEU A 136 0.96 1.61 0.30
CA LEU A 136 1.28 0.22 0.05
C LEU A 136 0.75 -0.23 -1.30
N PHE A 137 1.64 -0.77 -2.11
CA PHE A 137 1.29 -1.66 -3.22
C PHE A 137 1.19 -3.08 -2.69
N GLY A 138 -0.03 -3.53 -2.42
CA GLY A 138 -0.27 -4.76 -1.66
C GLY A 138 0.40 -5.99 -2.27
N GLU A 139 0.50 -6.03 -3.60
CA GLU A 139 1.07 -7.13 -4.40
C GLU A 139 2.59 -7.32 -4.22
N GLY A 140 3.31 -6.27 -3.79
CA GLY A 140 4.77 -6.30 -3.57
C GLY A 140 5.63 -6.34 -4.84
N LYS A 141 4.99 -6.29 -6.03
CA LYS A 141 5.61 -6.13 -7.36
C LYS A 141 4.59 -5.54 -8.32
N ILE A 142 5.06 -5.05 -9.46
CA ILE A 142 4.19 -4.64 -10.56
C ILE A 142 3.56 -5.90 -11.16
N ASN A 143 2.26 -5.87 -11.40
CA ASN A 143 1.53 -6.84 -12.20
C ASN A 143 0.63 -6.06 -13.16
N GLN A 144 0.93 -6.15 -14.45
CA GLN A 144 0.12 -5.45 -15.46
C GLN A 144 -1.25 -6.15 -15.58
N PRO A 145 -2.37 -5.41 -15.70
CA PRO A 145 -3.69 -6.03 -15.59
C PRO A 145 -3.93 -7.18 -16.58
N HIS A 146 -3.35 -7.12 -17.78
CA HIS A 146 -3.45 -8.18 -18.79
C HIS A 146 -2.83 -9.53 -18.37
N THR A 147 -2.03 -9.55 -17.30
CA THR A 147 -1.43 -10.75 -16.73
C THR A 147 -2.21 -11.29 -15.52
N TYR A 148 -3.34 -10.67 -15.15
CA TYR A 148 -4.13 -11.15 -14.02
C TYR A 148 -4.74 -12.52 -14.32
N HIS A 149 -4.72 -13.40 -13.32
CA HIS A 149 -5.42 -14.67 -13.40
C HIS A 149 -6.93 -14.41 -13.52
N LYS A 150 -7.64 -15.31 -14.19
CA LYS A 150 -9.09 -15.25 -14.32
C LYS A 150 -9.74 -16.39 -13.56
N ASP A 151 -10.88 -16.12 -12.93
CA ASP A 151 -11.70 -17.15 -12.30
C ASP A 151 -12.46 -17.98 -13.36
N VAL A 152 -13.24 -18.95 -12.89
CA VAL A 152 -14.06 -19.84 -13.74
C VAL A 152 -15.10 -19.08 -14.58
N ASN A 153 -15.46 -17.86 -14.20
CA ASN A 153 -16.40 -16.99 -14.90
C ASN A 153 -15.69 -15.97 -15.80
N GLY A 154 -14.36 -16.06 -15.95
CA GLY A 154 -13.55 -15.14 -16.75
C GLY A 154 -13.25 -13.79 -16.09
N ARG A 155 -13.58 -13.61 -14.80
CA ARG A 155 -13.31 -12.38 -14.06
C ARG A 155 -11.85 -12.31 -13.65
N ALA A 156 -11.22 -11.16 -13.83
CA ALA A 156 -9.85 -10.96 -13.41
C ALA A 156 -9.75 -10.94 -11.87
N LEU A 157 -8.70 -11.55 -11.36
CA LEU A 157 -8.39 -11.64 -9.94
C LEU A 157 -7.16 -10.79 -9.63
N LEU A 158 -7.29 -9.89 -8.66
CA LEU A 158 -6.17 -9.09 -8.19
C LEU A 158 -5.10 -10.03 -7.59
N PRO A 159 -3.82 -9.91 -7.97
CA PRO A 159 -2.77 -10.74 -7.39
C PRO A 159 -2.68 -10.60 -5.86
N ARG A 160 -2.35 -11.71 -5.21
CA ARG A 160 -2.34 -11.83 -3.74
C ARG A 160 -1.49 -10.76 -3.07
N PHE A 161 -2.05 -10.07 -2.08
CA PHE A 161 -1.34 -9.14 -1.24
C PHE A 161 -0.37 -9.83 -0.29
N LYS A 162 0.78 -9.21 -0.06
CA LYS A 162 1.82 -9.72 0.86
C LYS A 162 1.41 -9.47 2.30
N TRP A 163 1.68 -10.44 3.17
CA TRP A 163 1.32 -10.39 4.60
C TRP A 163 1.98 -9.26 5.40
N GLY A 164 2.99 -8.58 4.83
CA GLY A 164 3.53 -7.35 5.40
C GLY A 164 2.45 -6.26 5.56
N VAL A 165 1.42 -6.25 4.69
CA VAL A 165 0.25 -5.38 4.84
C VAL A 165 -0.46 -5.67 6.17
N GLY A 166 -0.86 -6.92 6.41
CA GLY A 166 -1.54 -7.31 7.64
C GLY A 166 -0.70 -7.04 8.89
N ARG A 167 0.61 -7.31 8.82
CA ARG A 167 1.54 -7.01 9.91
C ARG A 167 1.55 -5.52 10.27
N MET A 168 1.69 -4.64 9.27
CA MET A 168 1.71 -3.20 9.48
C MET A 168 0.42 -2.67 10.11
N LEU A 169 -0.72 -3.27 9.77
CA LEU A 169 -2.02 -2.85 10.30
C LEU A 169 -2.25 -3.34 11.73
N MET A 170 -1.88 -4.59 12.05
CA MET A 170 -2.12 -5.15 13.38
C MET A 170 -1.19 -4.60 14.46
N GLU A 171 0.09 -4.35 14.14
CA GLU A 171 1.13 -3.98 15.12
C GLU A 171 1.19 -2.48 15.44
N THR A 172 0.26 -1.69 14.90
CA THR A 172 0.12 -0.27 15.29
C THR A 172 -0.48 -0.16 16.70
N LYS A 173 -0.17 0.92 17.41
CA LYS A 173 -0.70 1.17 18.77
C LYS A 173 -2.17 1.59 18.74
N VAL A 174 -2.56 2.31 17.69
CA VAL A 174 -3.92 2.80 17.44
C VAL A 174 -4.32 2.31 16.05
N PRO A 175 -5.55 1.77 15.87
CA PRO A 175 -5.99 1.26 14.58
C PRO A 175 -5.86 2.35 13.51
N PRO A 176 -5.07 2.15 12.45
CA PRO A 176 -4.80 3.17 11.46
C PRO A 176 -6.04 3.37 10.59
N LEU A 177 -6.18 4.57 10.01
CA LEU A 177 -7.21 4.85 9.02
C LEU A 177 -6.75 4.26 7.68
N VAL A 178 -7.43 3.20 7.22
CA VAL A 178 -7.06 2.47 5.98
C VAL A 178 -7.97 2.89 4.83
N ILE A 179 -7.38 3.42 3.75
CA ILE A 179 -8.08 3.89 2.55
C ILE A 179 -7.73 2.95 1.38
N PRO A 180 -8.69 2.17 0.86
CA PRO A 180 -8.48 1.41 -0.36
C PRO A 180 -8.37 2.38 -1.54
N MET A 181 -7.45 2.08 -2.44
CA MET A 181 -7.10 2.93 -3.58
C MET A 181 -7.01 2.06 -4.83
N TRP A 182 -7.38 2.63 -5.96
CA TRP A 182 -7.30 1.95 -7.25
C TRP A 182 -6.79 2.88 -8.34
N ILE A 183 -5.83 2.42 -9.13
CA ILE A 183 -5.27 3.14 -10.28
C ILE A 183 -5.45 2.36 -11.57
N THR A 184 -5.64 3.08 -12.68
CA THR A 184 -5.77 2.51 -14.03
C THR A 184 -5.03 3.36 -15.06
N GLY A 185 -4.53 2.75 -16.13
CA GLY A 185 -3.95 3.44 -17.28
C GLY A 185 -2.47 3.79 -17.13
N PHE A 186 -1.88 3.58 -15.94
CA PHE A 186 -0.44 3.75 -15.72
C PHE A 186 0.38 2.68 -16.45
N ASP A 187 -0.17 1.48 -16.60
CA ASP A 187 0.37 0.40 -17.42
C ASP A 187 0.39 0.76 -18.91
N GLN A 188 -0.58 1.54 -19.39
CA GLN A 188 -0.62 2.06 -20.76
C GLN A 188 0.36 3.22 -20.95
N LEU A 189 0.50 4.08 -19.93
CA LEU A 189 1.47 5.17 -19.91
C LEU A 189 2.91 4.65 -19.92
N MET A 190 3.22 3.66 -19.09
CA MET A 190 4.55 3.09 -18.97
C MET A 190 4.45 1.56 -18.92
N PRO A 191 4.30 0.89 -20.10
CA PRO A 191 4.25 -0.57 -20.19
C PRO A 191 5.58 -1.22 -19.80
N GLU A 192 5.51 -2.36 -19.11
CA GLU A 192 6.66 -3.20 -18.82
C GLU A 192 7.16 -3.94 -20.07
N GLY A 193 8.39 -4.47 -20.02
CA GLY A 193 8.97 -5.28 -21.10
C GLY A 193 9.49 -4.49 -22.32
N ARG A 194 9.43 -3.16 -22.31
CA ARG A 194 9.92 -2.34 -23.45
C ARG A 194 11.46 -2.28 -23.51
N PRO A 195 12.07 -2.33 -24.71
CA PRO A 195 13.51 -2.19 -24.87
C PRO A 195 13.97 -0.72 -24.74
N PHE A 196 15.27 -0.50 -24.53
CA PHE A 196 15.88 0.83 -24.57
C PHE A 196 15.75 1.45 -25.98
N PRO A 197 15.47 2.78 -26.11
CA PRO A 197 15.28 3.77 -25.04
C PRO A 197 13.86 3.84 -24.48
N ASN A 198 12.89 3.24 -25.19
CA ASN A 198 11.47 3.33 -24.89
C ASN A 198 11.12 2.87 -23.47
N LYS A 199 11.92 1.96 -22.88
CA LYS A 199 11.82 1.53 -21.48
C LYS A 199 11.64 2.67 -20.47
N TYR A 200 12.26 3.82 -20.71
CA TYR A 200 12.29 4.94 -19.76
C TYR A 200 11.39 6.12 -20.15
N ILE A 201 10.69 6.03 -21.29
CA ILE A 201 9.92 7.14 -21.85
C ILE A 201 8.43 6.82 -21.73
N PRO A 202 7.63 7.65 -21.03
CA PRO A 202 6.18 7.49 -20.98
C PRO A 202 5.54 7.69 -22.35
N ARG A 203 4.51 6.91 -22.67
CA ARG A 203 3.67 7.11 -23.85
C ARG A 203 2.78 8.34 -23.70
N ILE A 204 2.46 8.99 -24.80
CA ILE A 204 1.52 10.13 -24.83
C ILE A 204 0.10 9.59 -25.02
N GLY A 205 -0.89 10.30 -24.48
CA GLY A 205 -2.32 10.03 -24.69
C GLY A 205 -2.97 9.05 -23.71
N ALA A 206 -2.22 8.55 -22.71
CA ALA A 206 -2.77 7.63 -21.71
C ALA A 206 -3.89 8.31 -20.89
N ARG A 207 -4.93 7.53 -20.54
CA ARG A 207 -6.06 7.99 -19.71
C ARG A 207 -5.94 7.39 -18.31
N LEU A 208 -5.36 8.19 -17.40
CA LEU A 208 -5.13 7.79 -16.02
C LEU A 208 -6.40 7.99 -15.19
N THR A 209 -6.65 7.07 -14.26
CA THR A 209 -7.63 7.27 -13.18
C THR A 209 -6.98 6.95 -11.86
N VAL A 210 -7.25 7.78 -10.86
CA VAL A 210 -6.88 7.54 -9.46
C VAL A 210 -8.14 7.63 -8.63
N THR A 211 -8.53 6.54 -7.98
CA THR A 211 -9.73 6.47 -7.15
C THR A 211 -9.36 6.14 -5.72
N PHE A 212 -9.88 6.93 -4.78
CA PHE A 212 -9.86 6.64 -3.35
C PHE A 212 -11.25 6.16 -2.92
N GLY A 213 -11.32 4.99 -2.27
CA GLY A 213 -12.54 4.47 -1.68
C GLY A 213 -12.82 5.06 -0.29
N HIS A 214 -13.91 4.60 0.33
CA HIS A 214 -14.20 4.91 1.73
C HIS A 214 -13.22 4.20 2.66
N PRO A 215 -12.85 4.81 3.80
CA PRO A 215 -11.97 4.14 4.76
C PRO A 215 -12.60 2.84 5.28
N ILE A 216 -11.80 1.78 5.37
CA ILE A 216 -12.21 0.48 5.92
C ILE A 216 -12.37 0.63 7.44
N PRO A 217 -13.53 0.33 8.03
CA PRO A 217 -13.74 0.44 9.47
C PRO A 217 -12.78 -0.44 10.28
N ALA A 218 -12.29 0.06 11.41
CA ALA A 218 -11.43 -0.75 12.30
C ALA A 218 -12.13 -2.03 12.78
N ASP A 219 -13.45 -1.98 12.97
CA ASP A 219 -14.27 -3.13 13.36
C ASP A 219 -14.25 -4.25 12.31
N GLU A 220 -14.16 -3.90 11.03
CA GLU A 220 -14.03 -4.87 9.95
C GLU A 220 -12.69 -5.60 10.02
N ILE A 221 -11.61 -4.88 10.30
CA ILE A 221 -10.29 -5.47 10.53
C ILE A 221 -10.30 -6.32 11.82
N ARG A 222 -10.99 -5.87 12.88
CA ARG A 222 -11.13 -6.60 14.15
C ARG A 222 -11.79 -7.97 13.96
N ARG A 223 -12.66 -8.15 12.95
CA ARG A 223 -13.25 -9.46 12.61
C ARG A 223 -12.21 -10.51 12.25
N ALA A 224 -10.97 -10.14 11.92
CA ALA A 224 -9.90 -11.10 11.71
C ALA A 224 -9.55 -11.92 12.98
N LEU A 225 -9.94 -11.47 14.18
CA LEU A 225 -9.69 -12.18 15.44
C LEU A 225 -10.47 -13.50 15.58
N ILE A 226 -11.56 -13.67 14.82
CA ILE A 226 -12.39 -14.89 14.85
C ILE A 226 -12.05 -15.85 13.71
N VAL A 227 -10.84 -15.75 13.15
CA VAL A 227 -10.40 -16.58 12.03
C VAL A 227 -10.30 -18.05 12.42
N GLU A 228 -10.77 -18.93 11.54
CA GLU A 228 -10.68 -20.38 11.67
C GLU A 228 -9.57 -20.94 10.76
N ARG A 229 -9.05 -22.13 11.09
CA ARG A 229 -7.97 -22.79 10.31
C ARG A 229 -8.39 -23.18 8.88
N ASN A 230 -9.68 -23.38 8.65
CA ASN A 230 -10.28 -23.78 7.37
C ASN A 230 -10.85 -22.59 6.57
N ASP A 231 -10.61 -21.36 7.02
CA ASP A 231 -11.10 -20.15 6.36
C ASP A 231 -10.47 -19.99 4.98
N GLY A 232 -11.28 -19.74 3.95
CA GLY A 232 -10.79 -19.63 2.56
C GLY A 232 -9.84 -18.45 2.31
N ASP A 233 -9.77 -17.49 3.24
CA ASP A 233 -8.86 -16.34 3.16
C ASP A 233 -7.45 -16.65 3.70
N VAL A 234 -7.22 -17.83 4.30
CA VAL A 234 -5.96 -18.17 4.97
C VAL A 234 -5.39 -19.51 4.50
N ASP A 235 -4.07 -19.62 4.55
CA ASP A 235 -3.34 -20.85 4.33
C ASP A 235 -2.68 -21.29 5.66
N ALA A 236 -3.31 -22.25 6.33
CA ALA A 236 -2.83 -22.79 7.60
C ALA A 236 -1.53 -23.60 7.47
N SER A 237 -1.15 -24.02 6.26
CA SER A 237 0.13 -24.69 6.01
C SER A 237 1.29 -23.71 5.89
N ALA A 238 1.01 -22.46 5.51
CA ALA A 238 1.99 -21.42 5.31
C ALA A 238 2.20 -20.58 6.58
N VAL A 239 2.56 -21.24 7.68
CA VAL A 239 2.91 -20.56 8.94
C VAL A 239 4.32 -19.95 8.82
N ALA A 240 4.48 -18.69 9.24
CA ALA A 240 5.81 -18.07 9.28
C ALA A 240 6.68 -18.81 10.32
N LYS A 241 7.95 -19.03 9.98
CA LYS A 241 8.91 -19.76 10.83
C LYS A 241 9.41 -18.97 12.05
N ASP A 242 9.04 -17.69 12.16
CA ASP A 242 9.49 -16.81 13.24
C ASP A 242 8.43 -16.70 14.33
N PRO A 243 8.82 -16.66 15.62
CA PRO A 243 7.89 -16.60 16.73
C PRO A 243 7.07 -15.31 16.66
N GLU A 244 5.81 -15.45 16.24
CA GLU A 244 4.90 -14.32 16.07
C GLU A 244 4.35 -13.87 17.42
N ARG A 245 4.56 -12.60 17.76
CA ARG A 245 3.84 -11.96 18.86
C ARG A 245 2.74 -11.09 18.27
N LEU A 246 1.49 -11.43 18.57
CA LEU A 246 0.36 -10.54 18.30
C LEU A 246 0.47 -9.32 19.22
N GLU A 247 1.07 -8.24 18.68
CA GLU A 247 1.28 -6.96 19.33
C GLU A 247 0.36 -5.88 18.73
N GLY A 248 0.41 -4.67 19.29
CA GLY A 248 -0.41 -3.54 18.86
C GLY A 248 -1.88 -3.65 19.28
N TRP A 249 -2.70 -2.78 18.72
CA TRP A 249 -4.12 -2.63 19.08
C TRP A 249 -4.89 -3.94 18.91
N LEU A 250 -4.58 -4.72 17.88
CA LEU A 250 -5.28 -5.97 17.60
C LEU A 250 -4.84 -7.07 18.59
N GLY A 251 -3.59 -7.04 19.04
CA GLY A 251 -3.11 -7.91 20.11
C GLY A 251 -3.73 -7.58 21.47
N ASP A 252 -3.90 -6.30 21.77
CA ASP A 252 -4.55 -5.87 23.01
C ASP A 252 -6.04 -6.24 23.03
N GLU A 253 -6.73 -6.12 21.88
CA GLU A 253 -8.09 -6.60 21.69
C GLU A 253 -8.22 -8.13 21.84
N ALA A 254 -7.28 -8.89 21.28
CA ALA A 254 -7.27 -10.35 21.43
C ALA A 254 -7.08 -10.79 22.89
N LYS A 255 -6.20 -10.10 23.63
CA LYS A 255 -6.00 -10.34 25.08
C LYS A 255 -7.27 -10.00 25.86
N ALA A 256 -7.90 -8.86 25.58
CA ALA A 256 -9.12 -8.43 26.27
C ALA A 256 -10.28 -9.42 26.07
N LYS A 257 -10.33 -10.10 24.92
CA LYS A 257 -11.32 -11.15 24.62
C LYS A 257 -10.93 -12.56 25.11
N GLY A 258 -9.79 -12.72 25.76
CA GLY A 258 -9.31 -14.04 26.22
C GLY A 258 -8.92 -15.01 25.10
N LEU A 259 -8.76 -14.54 23.85
CA LEU A 259 -8.49 -15.37 22.67
C LEU A 259 -7.04 -15.92 22.61
N LEU A 260 -6.18 -15.50 23.55
CA LEU A 260 -4.76 -15.88 23.61
C LEU A 260 -4.42 -16.73 24.85
N LEU A 261 -5.43 -17.27 25.53
CA LEU A 261 -5.27 -18.12 26.71
C LEU A 261 -5.11 -19.60 26.28
N ASP A 262 -3.98 -20.18 26.70
CA ASP A 262 -3.52 -21.57 26.64
C ASP A 262 -3.06 -22.18 25.30
N ILE A 263 -1.87 -22.81 25.39
CA ILE A 263 -1.05 -23.53 24.38
C ILE A 263 -0.16 -22.64 23.49
N SER A 264 1.12 -22.55 23.85
CA SER A 264 2.14 -21.73 23.17
C SER A 264 2.35 -22.06 21.69
N ALA A 265 2.13 -23.31 21.27
CA ALA A 265 2.29 -23.75 19.88
C ALA A 265 1.14 -23.31 18.96
N ASP A 266 -0.09 -23.20 19.48
CA ASP A 266 -1.23 -22.74 18.69
C ASP A 266 -1.21 -21.22 18.50
N LYS A 267 -0.61 -20.48 19.44
CA LYS A 267 -0.58 -19.01 19.42
C LYS A 267 0.12 -18.42 18.20
N GLU A 268 1.24 -19.00 17.77
CA GLU A 268 1.98 -18.55 16.59
C GLU A 268 1.19 -18.80 15.31
N ILE A 269 0.54 -19.96 15.23
CA ILE A 269 -0.34 -20.31 14.11
C ILE A 269 -1.50 -19.31 14.05
N TYR A 270 -2.19 -19.09 15.17
CA TYR A 270 -3.31 -18.14 15.22
C TYR A 270 -2.88 -16.70 14.86
N THR A 271 -1.73 -16.23 15.35
CA THR A 271 -1.21 -14.91 14.97
C THR A 271 -1.01 -14.82 13.45
N SER A 272 -0.49 -15.90 12.85
CA SER A 272 -0.29 -15.95 11.41
C SER A 272 -1.63 -15.91 10.68
N LEU A 273 -2.59 -16.75 11.07
CA LEU A 273 -3.93 -16.77 10.48
C LEU A 273 -4.63 -15.40 10.58
N ILE A 274 -4.56 -14.72 11.72
CA ILE A 274 -5.12 -13.38 11.91
C ILE A 274 -4.48 -12.41 10.92
N ARG A 275 -3.16 -12.43 10.78
CA ARG A 275 -2.42 -11.57 9.83
C ARG A 275 -2.79 -11.84 8.38
N GLN A 276 -2.96 -13.10 8.01
CA GLN A 276 -3.43 -13.49 6.69
C GLN A 276 -4.84 -12.94 6.45
N LYS A 277 -5.75 -13.14 7.41
CA LYS A 277 -7.14 -12.68 7.35
C LYS A 277 -7.25 -11.15 7.28
N VAL A 278 -6.46 -10.40 8.07
CA VAL A 278 -6.35 -8.94 7.95
C VAL A 278 -5.92 -8.56 6.53
N THR A 279 -4.88 -9.21 5.99
CA THR A 279 -4.40 -8.93 4.63
C THR A 279 -5.49 -9.19 3.58
N ALA A 280 -6.25 -10.28 3.73
CA ALA A 280 -7.32 -10.67 2.82
C ALA A 280 -8.50 -9.68 2.85
N ILE A 281 -8.89 -9.17 4.03
CA ILE A 281 -9.90 -8.13 4.17
C ILE A 281 -9.50 -6.91 3.33
N ILE A 282 -8.28 -6.41 3.51
CA ILE A 282 -7.78 -5.25 2.75
C ILE A 282 -7.76 -5.52 1.24
N GLN A 283 -7.29 -6.70 0.83
CA GLN A 283 -7.26 -7.08 -0.58
C GLN A 283 -8.66 -7.08 -1.18
N ARG A 284 -9.65 -7.64 -0.47
CA ARG A 284 -11.05 -7.69 -0.91
C ARG A 284 -11.62 -6.30 -1.10
N ASP A 285 -11.37 -5.36 -0.20
CA ASP A 285 -11.84 -3.98 -0.32
C ASP A 285 -11.19 -3.24 -1.50
N VAL A 286 -9.88 -3.44 -1.71
CA VAL A 286 -9.18 -2.85 -2.86
C VAL A 286 -9.69 -3.44 -4.18
N GLU A 287 -9.86 -4.76 -4.25
CA GLU A 287 -10.39 -5.43 -5.43
C GLU A 287 -11.85 -5.06 -5.69
N ALA A 288 -12.69 -4.97 -4.66
CA ALA A 288 -14.07 -4.50 -4.78
C ALA A 288 -14.13 -3.07 -5.29
N LEU A 289 -13.23 -2.17 -4.82
CA LEU A 289 -13.09 -0.83 -5.38
C LEU A 289 -12.69 -0.89 -6.86
N GLY A 290 -11.72 -1.73 -7.21
CA GLY A 290 -11.29 -1.96 -8.58
C GLY A 290 -12.42 -2.40 -9.51
N ARG A 291 -13.22 -3.39 -9.09
CA ARG A 291 -14.38 -3.86 -9.85
C ARG A 291 -15.44 -2.78 -10.01
N ARG A 292 -15.72 -1.98 -8.97
CA ARG A 292 -16.68 -0.86 -9.07
C ARG A 292 -16.27 0.17 -10.13
N VAL A 293 -14.98 0.42 -10.33
CA VAL A 293 -14.50 1.47 -11.25
C VAL A 293 -13.97 0.97 -12.59
N SER A 294 -13.64 -0.32 -12.70
CA SER A 294 -13.01 -0.93 -13.88
C SER A 294 -13.75 -2.18 -14.38
N GLY A 295 -14.84 -2.58 -13.73
CA GLY A 295 -15.58 -3.79 -14.09
C GLY A 295 -14.83 -5.09 -13.76
N ASP A 296 -15.37 -6.21 -14.24
CA ASP A 296 -14.90 -7.57 -13.96
C ASP A 296 -13.53 -7.88 -14.59
N SER A 297 -13.06 -7.07 -15.54
CA SER A 297 -11.73 -7.21 -16.14
C SER A 297 -10.62 -6.63 -15.23
N LEU A 298 -10.98 -5.83 -14.22
CA LEU A 298 -10.05 -5.02 -13.42
C LEU A 298 -9.12 -4.13 -14.26
N GLN A 299 -9.50 -3.84 -15.50
CA GLN A 299 -8.77 -2.93 -16.39
C GLN A 299 -9.74 -1.91 -16.94
N ARG A 300 -9.20 -0.76 -17.29
CA ARG A 300 -9.97 0.22 -18.04
C ARG A 300 -10.15 -0.32 -19.46
N GLU A 301 -11.40 -0.43 -19.92
CA GLU A 301 -11.69 -0.73 -21.33
C GLU A 301 -11.12 0.39 -22.22
N PRO A 302 -10.61 0.05 -23.43
CA PRO A 302 -9.86 0.94 -24.31
C PRO A 302 -10.46 2.33 -24.58
#